data_AF-A0A9D7E1Y7-F1
#
_entry.id   AF-A0A9D7E1Y7-F1
#
_cell.length_a   1.000
_cell.length_b   1.000
_cell.length_c   1.000
_cell.angle_alpha   90.00
_cell.angle_beta   90.00
_cell.angle_gamma   90.00
#
_symmetry.space_group_name_H-M   'P 1'
#
loop_
_entity.id
_entity.type
_entity.pdbx_description
1 polymer ?
#
loop_
_entity_poly.entity_id
_entity_poly.type
_entity_poly.pdbx_seq_one_letter_code
_entity_poly.pdbx_strand_id
1 'polypeptide(L)'
;MRNIKTTMGMEALHCLTPEMNEKELWVHLLAYNLIRLLMAQAASNAGIDPRTLSFKDTSQLWTEWTARGQSASPALFALIAQVKVGKRPNRIEPRQHKRRPKPFQWLKTSRRIARDNITRFGHPRGPK
;
A
#
# COMPACT_ATOMS: atom_id res chain seq x y z
N MET A 1 -5.38 2.27 10.79
CA MET A 1 -6.09 2.83 9.61
C MET A 1 -5.17 3.15 8.43
N ARG A 2 -4.06 3.91 8.57
CA ARG A 2 -3.20 4.30 7.42
C ARG A 2 -2.69 3.12 6.59
N ASN A 3 -2.18 2.07 7.22
CA ASN A 3 -1.55 0.95 6.50
C ASN A 3 -2.52 0.18 5.59
N ILE A 4 -3.77 -0.03 6.05
CA ILE A 4 -4.81 -0.70 5.27
C ILE A 4 -5.09 0.10 4.00
N LYS A 5 -5.32 1.42 4.15
CA LYS A 5 -5.68 2.28 3.03
C LYS A 5 -4.51 2.52 2.08
N THR A 6 -3.38 2.98 2.59
CA THR A 6 -2.27 3.48 1.75
C THR A 6 -1.25 2.41 1.40
N THR A 7 -0.82 1.60 2.38
CA THR A 7 0.30 0.67 2.19
C THR A 7 -0.13 -0.56 1.39
N MET A 8 -1.39 -0.99 1.55
CA MET A 8 -1.94 -2.12 0.80
C MET A 8 -2.64 -1.71 -0.50
N GLY A 9 -2.59 -0.43 -0.88
CA GLY A 9 -3.18 0.05 -2.14
C GLY A 9 -4.72 0.13 -2.16
N MET A 10 -5.40 0.02 -1.02
CA MET A 10 -6.87 0.03 -0.91
C MET A 10 -7.48 1.45 -1.06
N GLU A 11 -6.80 2.39 -1.73
CA GLU A 11 -7.34 3.73 -2.02
C GLU A 11 -8.31 3.73 -3.21
N ALA A 12 -8.17 2.76 -4.10
CA ALA A 12 -9.07 2.52 -5.21
C ALA A 12 -9.28 1.01 -5.34
N LEU A 13 -10.54 0.58 -5.35
CA LEU A 13 -10.91 -0.80 -5.68
C LEU A 13 -10.98 -0.93 -7.20
N HIS A 14 -10.53 -2.06 -7.73
CA HIS A 14 -10.40 -2.28 -9.16
C HIS A 14 -11.54 -3.10 -9.76
N CYS A 15 -12.33 -3.77 -8.93
CA CYS A 15 -13.45 -4.56 -9.42
C CYS A 15 -14.58 -3.69 -10.01
N LEU A 16 -15.26 -4.24 -11.03
CA LEU A 16 -16.28 -3.52 -11.79
C LEU A 16 -17.68 -3.63 -11.19
N THR A 17 -17.94 -4.66 -10.38
CA THR A 17 -19.27 -4.89 -9.76
C THR A 17 -19.22 -4.72 -8.24
N PRO A 18 -20.32 -4.29 -7.61
CA PRO A 18 -20.39 -4.13 -6.15
C PRO A 18 -20.03 -5.40 -5.38
N GLU A 19 -20.48 -6.56 -5.86
CA GLU A 19 -20.25 -7.86 -5.22
C GLU A 19 -18.77 -8.26 -5.26
N MET A 20 -18.06 -7.92 -6.34
CA MET A 20 -16.63 -8.17 -6.45
C MET A 20 -15.80 -7.18 -5.62
N ASN A 21 -16.25 -5.92 -5.52
CA ASN A 21 -15.64 -4.93 -4.63
C ASN A 21 -15.70 -5.36 -3.16
N GLU A 22 -16.80 -5.99 -2.73
CA GLU A 22 -16.91 -6.54 -1.38
C GLU A 22 -15.84 -7.63 -1.14
N LYS A 23 -15.65 -8.54 -2.10
CA LYS A 23 -14.61 -9.58 -2.02
C LYS A 23 -13.21 -8.97 -1.98
N GLU A 24 -12.94 -7.95 -2.80
CA GLU A 24 -11.67 -7.23 -2.80
C GLU A 24 -11.38 -6.61 -1.42
N LEU A 25 -12.38 -6.00 -0.78
CA LEU A 25 -12.28 -5.45 0.57
C LEU A 25 -11.94 -6.55 1.61
N TRP A 26 -12.64 -7.69 1.56
CA TRP A 26 -12.39 -8.82 2.46
C TRP A 26 -10.98 -9.38 2.31
N VAL A 27 -10.48 -9.51 1.08
CA VAL A 27 -9.10 -9.96 0.80
C VAL A 27 -8.08 -8.97 1.37
N HIS A 28 -8.28 -7.66 1.20
CA HIS A 28 -7.41 -6.65 1.81
C HIS A 28 -7.41 -6.74 3.34
N LEU A 29 -8.57 -6.93 3.96
CA LEU A 29 -8.68 -7.06 5.41
C LEU A 29 -7.98 -8.32 5.91
N LEU A 30 -8.15 -9.45 5.22
CA LEU A 30 -7.48 -10.71 5.52
C LEU A 30 -5.97 -10.56 5.45
N ALA A 31 -5.44 -10.00 4.36
CA ALA A 31 -4.01 -9.78 4.20
C ALA A 31 -3.45 -8.79 5.24
N TYR A 32 -4.20 -7.74 5.63
CA TYR A 32 -3.79 -6.85 6.72
C TYR A 32 -3.64 -7.61 8.03
N ASN A 33 -4.63 -8.43 8.38
CA ASN A 33 -4.64 -9.21 9.61
C ASN A 33 -3.51 -10.24 9.63
N LEU A 34 -3.23 -10.89 8.50
CA LEU A 34 -2.11 -11.82 8.37
C LEU A 34 -0.77 -11.14 8.69
N ILE A 35 -0.49 -9.98 8.06
CA ILE A 35 0.73 -9.24 8.35
C ILE A 35 0.79 -8.81 9.81
N ARG A 36 -0.33 -8.39 10.41
CA ARG A 36 -0.39 -8.04 11.84
C ARG A 36 -0.10 -9.21 12.76
N LEU A 37 -0.59 -10.41 12.43
CA LEU A 37 -0.29 -11.62 13.18
C LEU A 37 1.19 -12.00 13.07
N LEU A 38 1.78 -11.92 11.89
CA LEU A 38 3.22 -12.16 11.70
C LEU A 38 4.07 -11.18 12.53
N MET A 39 3.71 -9.89 12.54
CA MET A 39 4.37 -8.89 13.37
C MET A 39 4.21 -9.19 14.86
N ALA A 40 3.00 -9.54 15.31
CA ALA A 40 2.72 -9.85 16.71
C ALA A 40 3.53 -11.07 17.18
N GLN A 41 3.61 -12.12 16.35
CA GLN A 41 4.38 -13.31 16.67
C GLN A 41 5.89 -13.00 16.72
N ALA A 42 6.42 -12.29 15.73
CA ALA A 42 7.83 -11.89 15.72
C ALA A 42 8.20 -11.03 16.93
N ALA A 43 7.31 -10.08 17.27
CA ALA A 43 7.48 -9.22 18.43
C ALA A 43 7.43 -9.98 19.75
N SER A 44 6.51 -10.94 19.88
CA SER A 44 6.41 -11.83 21.04
C SER A 44 7.68 -12.67 21.21
N ASN A 45 8.19 -13.23 20.11
CA ASN A 45 9.41 -14.05 20.15
C ASN A 45 10.66 -13.24 20.53
N ALA A 46 10.70 -11.95 20.18
CA ALA A 46 11.83 -11.07 20.44
C ALA A 46 11.66 -10.17 21.68
N GLY A 47 10.53 -10.24 22.39
CA GLY A 47 10.25 -9.42 23.57
C GLY A 47 10.16 -7.91 23.29
N ILE A 48 9.65 -7.51 22.12
CA ILE A 48 9.52 -6.09 21.71
C ILE A 48 8.06 -5.70 21.47
N ASP A 49 7.76 -4.39 21.44
CA ASP A 49 6.41 -3.91 21.11
C ASP A 49 6.11 -4.11 19.60
N PRO A 50 5.04 -4.85 19.21
CA PRO A 50 4.64 -5.03 17.82
C PRO A 50 4.46 -3.73 17.02
N ARG A 51 4.14 -2.61 17.68
CA ARG A 51 3.98 -1.29 17.03
C ARG A 51 5.30 -0.70 16.55
N THR A 52 6.44 -1.18 17.07
CA THR A 52 7.77 -0.73 16.65
C THR A 52 8.20 -1.37 15.32
N LEU A 53 7.54 -2.43 14.88
CA LEU A 53 7.84 -3.13 13.64
C LEU A 53 7.26 -2.42 12.42
N SER A 54 7.99 -2.45 11.30
CA SER A 54 7.58 -1.85 10.04
C SER A 54 6.58 -2.75 9.30
N PHE A 55 5.33 -2.31 9.20
CA PHE A 55 4.29 -3.03 8.46
C PHE A 55 4.66 -3.20 6.97
N LYS A 56 5.21 -2.15 6.34
CA LYS A 56 5.57 -2.18 4.91
C LYS A 56 6.64 -3.22 4.66
N ASP A 57 7.71 -3.19 5.46
CA ASP A 57 8.84 -4.08 5.24
C ASP A 57 8.48 -5.53 5.64
N THR A 58 7.62 -5.72 6.65
CA THR A 58 7.08 -7.04 6.98
C THR A 58 6.25 -7.60 5.82
N SER A 59 5.40 -6.78 5.18
CA SER A 59 4.64 -7.19 4.00
C SER A 59 5.57 -7.59 2.86
N GLN A 60 6.63 -6.82 2.61
CA GLN A 60 7.62 -7.15 1.57
C GLN A 60 8.35 -8.45 1.89
N LEU A 61 8.82 -8.62 3.13
CA LEU A 61 9.46 -9.86 3.58
C LEU A 61 8.55 -11.06 3.38
N TRP A 62 7.27 -10.95 3.76
CA TRP A 62 6.30 -12.03 3.58
C TRP A 62 6.11 -12.39 2.09
N THR A 63 5.95 -11.39 1.22
CA THR A 63 5.82 -11.62 -0.23
C THR A 63 7.06 -12.32 -0.80
N GLU A 64 8.26 -11.86 -0.47
CA GLU A 64 9.50 -12.48 -0.93
C GLU A 64 9.71 -13.89 -0.35
N TRP A 65 9.31 -14.10 0.90
CA TRP A 65 9.43 -15.40 1.58
C TRP A 65 8.53 -16.46 0.94
N THR A 66 7.26 -16.11 0.71
CA THR A 66 6.28 -16.98 0.06
C THR A 66 6.60 -17.23 -1.40
N ALA A 67 7.15 -16.25 -2.13
CA ALA A 67 7.61 -16.43 -3.51
C ALA A 67 8.71 -17.50 -3.64
N ARG A 68 9.49 -17.73 -2.56
CA ARG A 68 10.50 -18.81 -2.48
C ARG A 68 9.92 -20.15 -2.05
N GLY A 69 8.59 -20.27 -1.94
CA GLY A 69 7.91 -21.49 -1.50
C GLY A 69 8.10 -21.79 -0.01
N GLN A 70 8.55 -20.83 0.79
CA GLN A 70 8.79 -21.03 2.22
C GLN A 70 7.54 -20.71 3.03
N SER A 71 7.27 -21.53 4.03
CA SER A 71 6.22 -21.28 5.03
C SER A 71 6.73 -20.39 6.17
N ALA A 72 5.80 -19.92 7.01
CA ALA A 72 6.17 -19.18 8.22
C ALA A 72 7.08 -20.03 9.11
N SER A 73 8.26 -19.50 9.44
CA SER A 73 9.27 -20.22 10.20
C SER A 73 9.95 -19.29 11.22
N PRO A 74 10.65 -19.84 12.22
CA PRO A 74 11.42 -19.05 13.18
C PRO A 74 12.40 -18.06 12.53
N ALA A 75 13.01 -18.44 11.39
CA ALA A 75 13.92 -17.58 10.65
C ALA A 75 13.22 -16.33 10.09
N LEU A 76 12.00 -16.48 9.55
CA LEU A 76 11.19 -15.34 9.10
C LEU A 76 10.89 -14.40 10.28
N PHE A 77 10.49 -14.93 11.43
CA PHE A 77 10.18 -14.11 12.60
C PHE A 77 11.41 -13.35 13.11
N ALA A 78 12.59 -13.98 13.10
CA ALA A 78 13.85 -13.33 13.44
C ALA A 78 14.19 -12.17 12.48
N LEU A 79 13.92 -12.33 11.18
CA LEU A 79 14.09 -11.26 10.19
C LEU A 79 13.09 -10.12 10.42
N ILE A 80 11.81 -10.45 10.62
CA ILE A 80 10.76 -9.45 10.89
C ILE A 80 11.11 -8.62 12.13
N ALA A 81 11.60 -9.25 13.20
CA ALA A 81 11.98 -8.58 14.45
C ALA A 81 13.09 -7.53 14.27
N GLN A 82 13.91 -7.64 13.21
CA GLN A 82 14.96 -6.69 12.89
C GLN A 82 14.44 -5.44 12.16
N VAL A 83 13.28 -5.53 11.49
CA VAL A 83 12.79 -4.43 10.65
C VAL A 83 11.89 -3.48 11.44
N LYS A 84 12.53 -2.56 12.16
CA LYS A 84 11.87 -1.57 13.01
C LYS A 84 11.59 -0.26 12.25
N VAL A 85 10.47 0.38 12.58
CA VAL A 85 10.19 1.76 12.16
C VAL A 85 11.20 2.67 12.84
N GLY A 86 12.05 3.32 12.04
CA GLY A 86 13.04 4.26 12.56
C GLY A 86 12.39 5.42 13.32
N LYS A 87 12.87 5.71 14.54
CA LYS A 87 12.50 6.92 15.28
C LYS A 87 13.06 8.13 14.54
N ARG A 88 12.20 9.06 14.15
CA ARG A 88 12.58 10.36 13.55
C ARG A 88 12.16 11.47 14.51
N PRO A 89 12.86 11.63 15.65
CA PRO A 89 12.55 12.71 16.59
C PRO A 89 12.66 14.05 15.84
N ASN A 90 11.78 14.98 16.17
CA ASN A 90 11.70 16.34 15.60
C ASN A 90 11.12 16.47 14.18
N ARG A 91 10.57 15.40 13.58
CA ARG A 91 9.86 15.51 12.29
C ARG A 91 8.37 15.79 12.48
N ILE A 92 8.00 17.06 12.47
CA ILE A 92 6.60 17.52 12.40
C ILE A 92 6.38 18.15 11.03
N GLU A 93 6.11 17.32 10.02
CA GLU A 93 5.76 17.83 8.69
C GLU A 93 4.26 18.18 8.64
N PRO A 94 3.88 19.42 8.27
CA PRO A 94 2.48 19.78 8.11
C PRO A 94 1.86 18.94 6.98
N ARG A 95 0.56 18.66 7.09
CA ARG A 95 -0.19 17.88 6.08
C ARG A 95 -0.53 18.75 4.87
N GLN A 96 0.49 19.27 4.23
CA GLN A 96 0.42 20.20 3.10
C GLN A 96 1.32 19.70 1.97
N HIS A 97 0.91 19.95 0.72
CA HIS A 97 1.71 19.65 -0.45
C HIS A 97 2.86 20.67 -0.57
N LYS A 98 4.11 20.21 -0.44
CA LYS A 98 5.30 21.08 -0.57
C LYS A 98 5.48 21.68 -1.98
N ARG A 99 4.99 21.01 -3.02
CA ARG A 99 5.12 21.46 -4.41
C ARG A 99 3.74 21.71 -5.01
N ARG A 100 3.62 22.76 -5.81
CA ARG A 100 2.40 23.07 -6.59
C ARG A 100 2.07 21.88 -7.50
N PRO A 101 0.85 21.32 -7.45
CA PRO A 101 0.41 20.32 -8.41
C PRO A 101 0.53 20.84 -9.84
N LYS A 102 0.87 19.95 -10.79
CA LYS A 102 0.90 20.34 -12.21
C LYS A 102 -0.51 20.76 -12.65
N PRO A 103 -0.64 21.84 -13.44
CA PRO A 103 -1.94 22.34 -13.90
C PRO A 103 -2.45 21.47 -15.06
N PHE A 104 -2.73 20.19 -14.81
CA PHE A 104 -3.38 19.32 -15.78
C PHE A 104 -4.85 19.15 -15.44
N GLN A 105 -5.68 19.07 -16.48
CA GLN A 105 -7.10 18.77 -16.31
C GLN A 105 -7.28 17.32 -15.87
N TRP A 106 -8.38 17.07 -15.15
CA TRP A 106 -8.78 15.73 -14.74
C TRP A 106 -9.24 14.93 -15.95
N LEU A 107 -8.84 13.65 -16.01
CA LEU A 107 -9.38 12.72 -17.00
C LEU A 107 -10.79 12.29 -16.57
N LYS A 108 -11.82 12.86 -17.19
CA LYS A 108 -13.24 12.60 -16.86
C LYS A 108 -13.84 11.42 -17.64
N THR A 109 -13.11 10.88 -18.60
CA THR A 109 -13.56 9.79 -19.48
C THR A 109 -12.59 8.60 -19.40
N SER A 110 -12.98 7.44 -19.92
CA SER A 110 -12.06 6.30 -19.95
C SER A 110 -10.82 6.62 -20.79
N ARG A 111 -9.67 6.04 -20.42
CA ARG A 111 -8.41 6.24 -21.18
C ARG A 111 -8.54 5.84 -22.64
N ARG A 112 -9.38 4.85 -22.96
CA ARG A 112 -9.66 4.44 -24.34
C ARG A 112 -10.30 5.59 -25.12
N ILE A 113 -11.41 6.13 -24.62
CA ILE A 113 -12.13 7.25 -25.25
C ILE A 113 -11.22 8.48 -25.38
N ALA A 114 -10.46 8.81 -24.33
CA ALA A 114 -9.56 9.95 -24.38
C ALA A 114 -8.41 9.77 -25.40
N ARG A 115 -7.85 8.56 -25.54
CA ARG A 115 -6.86 8.24 -26.57
C ARG A 115 -7.46 8.35 -27.96
N ASP A 116 -8.64 7.78 -28.19
CA ASP A 116 -9.33 7.85 -29.49
C ASP A 116 -9.61 9.30 -29.90
N ASN A 117 -10.01 10.15 -28.94
CA ASN A 117 -10.23 11.58 -29.18
C ASN A 117 -8.92 12.30 -29.54
N ILE A 118 -7.82 12.00 -28.86
CA ILE A 118 -6.50 12.60 -29.19
C ILE A 118 -6.06 12.15 -30.59
N THR A 119 -6.25 10.89 -30.95
CA THR A 119 -5.91 10.37 -32.29
C THR A 119 -6.72 11.06 -33.39
N ARG A 120 -8.01 11.34 -33.14
CA ARG A 120 -8.90 11.97 -34.13
C ARG A 120 -8.77 13.49 -34.21
N PHE A 121 -8.59 14.17 -33.09
CA PHE A 121 -8.70 15.63 -32.98
C PHE A 121 -7.41 16.32 -32.53
N GLY A 122 -6.35 15.55 -32.25
CA GLY A 122 -5.10 16.05 -31.69
C GLY A 122 -5.17 16.31 -30.18
N HIS A 123 -4.04 16.73 -29.60
CA HIS A 123 -4.00 17.10 -28.19
C HIS A 123 -4.78 18.39 -27.94
N PRO A 124 -5.60 18.46 -26.88
CA PRO A 124 -6.24 19.71 -26.50
C PRO A 124 -5.15 20.74 -26.15
N ARG A 125 -5.36 22.00 -26.55
CA ARG A 125 -4.45 23.09 -26.16
C ARG A 125 -4.43 23.16 -24.64
N GLY A 126 -3.22 23.22 -24.08
CA GLY A 126 -3.01 23.24 -22.63
C GLY A 126 -3.80 24.37 -21.95
N PRO A 127 -4.09 24.25 -20.65
CA PRO A 127 -4.79 25.32 -19.93
C PRO A 127 -3.99 26.62 -20.04
N LYS A 128 -4.70 27.74 -20.29
CA LYS A 128 -4.14 29.08 -20.14
C LYS A 128 -3.77 29.32 -18.67
#